data_AF-W0E499-F1
#
_entry.id   AF-W0E499-F1
#
_cell.length_a   1.000
_cell.length_b   1.000
_cell.length_c   1.000
_cell.angle_alpha   90.00
_cell.angle_beta   90.00
_cell.angle_gamma   90.00
#
_symmetry.space_group_name_H-M   'P 1'
#
loop_
_entity.id
_entity.type
_entity.pdbx_description
1 polymer ?
#
loop_
_entity_poly.entity_id
_entity_poly.type
_entity_poly.pdbx_seq_one_letter_code
_entity_poly.pdbx_strand_id
1 'polypeptide(L)'
;MGDRYAADGKTDRRSAPRPLLGVRNVSTSGLCSCKNEVSVSSRVFVQNVEVYTRAQLPQDWAMTQNNLGNALQEQGTRTGGEAGQRLLAEAVAAYRAALEVYTRAQLPQQWATTQNNLGTALQEQGTRTGGEAGQRLLAEAVAAYRAALEVFSLEHTAPYWVQTTRNLTATLLHLGDLPGLAAAIEDLLRAEPDNVKLYIVALSIYHEILFDFPAAERVSKVWVERHAYDLSARSKLAEALLTVGRLEEAVAALEGLLSQQSNGETPVEGVLDPDTELALRLLEIIANSGLGAKAALAGARNEAHTLLLGQPDSFAVGWSFQGTRHFVATDPAFEAERDQLLALLDAAGKDRDTLLSALHGIAVEPIADE
;
A
#
# COMPACT_ATOMS: atom_id res chain seq x y z
N MET A 1 18.85 -22.47 80.10
CA MET A 1 20.11 -22.44 80.86
C MET A 1 21.14 -21.87 79.90
N GLY A 2 21.38 -20.56 79.88
CA GLY A 2 22.13 -19.80 80.89
C GLY A 2 23.58 -19.74 80.38
N ASP A 3 24.30 -18.62 80.26
CA ASP A 3 24.27 -17.29 80.90
C ASP A 3 25.18 -16.36 80.02
N ARG A 4 24.81 -15.13 79.66
CA ARG A 4 24.88 -13.81 80.35
C ARG A 4 26.15 -12.96 80.09
N TYR A 5 25.87 -11.73 79.66
CA TYR A 5 26.44 -10.42 80.08
C TYR A 5 27.93 -10.10 79.85
N ALA A 6 28.22 -9.00 79.14
CA ALA A 6 28.45 -7.68 79.76
C ALA A 6 28.57 -6.56 78.71
N ALA A 7 28.21 -5.36 79.12
CA ALA A 7 28.11 -4.13 78.34
C ALA A 7 29.25 -3.15 78.64
N ASP A 8 29.56 -2.27 77.69
CA ASP A 8 30.02 -0.88 77.86
C ASP A 8 29.95 -0.24 76.45
N GLY A 9 29.39 0.94 76.17
CA GLY A 9 29.20 2.11 77.00
C GLY A 9 30.05 3.25 76.42
N LYS A 10 29.52 4.01 75.43
CA LYS A 10 29.57 5.49 75.37
C LYS A 10 29.11 6.06 74.02
N THR A 11 28.17 6.97 74.17
CA THR A 11 27.68 8.02 73.29
C THR A 11 28.78 8.78 72.53
N ASP A 12 28.57 9.03 71.23
CA ASP A 12 28.72 10.40 70.71
C ASP A 12 27.79 10.67 69.52
N ARG A 13 27.15 11.84 69.55
CA ARG A 13 26.30 12.40 68.49
C ARG A 13 27.16 13.39 67.69
N ARG A 14 26.82 13.57 66.42
CA ARG A 14 27.36 14.50 65.39
C ARG A 14 28.35 13.74 64.49
N SER A 15 28.08 13.46 63.22
CA SER A 15 27.67 14.39 62.16
C SER A 15 27.18 13.56 60.97
N ALA A 16 25.98 13.81 60.47
CA ALA A 16 25.45 13.13 59.28
C ALA A 16 25.94 13.83 57.99
N PRO A 17 26.46 13.09 56.99
CA PRO A 17 26.51 13.58 55.61
C PRO A 17 25.17 13.31 54.91
N ARG A 18 24.65 14.31 54.19
CA ARG A 18 23.45 14.22 53.33
C ARG A 18 23.68 13.24 52.17
N PRO A 19 22.76 12.29 51.89
CA PRO A 19 22.76 11.56 50.63
C PRO A 19 21.87 12.23 49.58
N LEU A 20 22.34 12.13 48.34
CA LEU A 20 21.74 12.52 47.07
C LEU A 20 20.36 11.85 46.88
N LEU A 21 19.33 12.64 46.55
CA LEU A 21 18.04 12.11 46.10
C LEU A 21 18.08 11.90 44.59
N GLY A 22 18.27 10.63 44.23
CA GLY A 22 18.22 10.12 42.88
C GLY A 22 16.81 10.04 42.30
N VAL A 23 16.78 10.11 40.98
CA VAL A 23 15.67 9.82 40.08
C VAL A 23 15.05 8.46 40.44
N ARG A 24 13.73 8.42 40.69
CA ARG A 24 12.96 7.18 40.75
C ARG A 24 12.09 7.05 39.51
N ASN A 25 12.42 6.08 38.66
CA ASN A 25 11.51 5.44 37.73
C ASN A 25 10.31 4.88 38.51
N VAL A 26 9.10 5.17 38.04
CA VAL A 26 7.89 4.45 38.48
C VAL A 26 7.44 3.57 37.32
N SER A 27 7.63 2.27 37.51
CA SER A 27 7.11 1.23 36.64
C SER A 27 5.58 1.13 36.73
N THR A 28 4.98 0.91 35.57
CA THR A 28 3.58 0.55 35.32
C THR A 28 3.13 -0.69 36.09
N SER A 29 2.01 -0.59 36.83
CA SER A 29 1.13 -1.73 37.17
C SER A 29 -0.20 -1.22 37.71
N GLY A 30 -1.31 -1.53 37.03
CA GLY A 30 -2.67 -1.43 37.60
C GLY A 30 -3.71 -0.77 36.70
N LEU A 31 -4.39 -1.59 35.88
CA LEU A 31 -5.65 -1.27 35.21
C LEU A 31 -6.74 -0.92 36.23
N CYS A 32 -7.24 0.32 36.26
CA CYS A 32 -8.66 0.67 36.46
C CYS A 32 -8.93 2.19 36.38
N SER A 33 -9.95 2.56 35.59
CA SER A 33 -10.68 3.86 35.58
C SER A 33 -10.26 4.97 34.58
N CYS A 34 -10.36 4.68 33.27
CA CYS A 34 -9.98 5.58 32.17
C CYS A 34 -11.03 6.64 31.74
N LYS A 35 -11.86 7.21 32.64
CA LYS A 35 -12.83 8.26 32.23
C LYS A 35 -12.66 9.64 32.88
N ASN A 36 -11.94 9.75 33.99
CA ASN A 36 -11.75 11.03 34.68
C ASN A 36 -10.35 11.66 34.53
N GLU A 37 -9.37 10.95 33.98
CA GLU A 37 -8.00 11.49 33.81
C GLU A 37 -7.85 12.39 32.57
N VAL A 38 -8.69 12.24 31.54
CA VAL A 38 -8.60 13.05 30.31
C VAL A 38 -8.90 14.53 30.59
N SER A 39 -9.89 14.81 31.45
CA SER A 39 -10.29 16.17 31.84
C SER A 39 -9.32 16.83 32.82
N VAL A 40 -8.58 16.03 33.59
CA VAL A 40 -7.55 16.50 34.52
C VAL A 40 -6.24 16.73 33.77
N SER A 41 -5.92 15.90 32.77
CA SER A 41 -4.77 16.07 31.90
C SER A 41 -4.84 17.42 31.17
N SER A 42 -5.94 17.74 30.48
CA SER A 42 -6.05 19.01 29.76
C SER A 42 -5.95 20.26 30.66
N ARG A 43 -6.43 20.21 31.91
CA ARG A 43 -6.32 21.33 32.87
C ARG A 43 -4.95 21.46 33.52
N VAL A 44 -4.26 20.35 33.80
CA VAL A 44 -2.89 20.37 34.36
C VAL A 44 -1.89 20.85 33.30
N PHE A 45 -2.13 20.56 32.02
CA PHE A 45 -1.29 21.04 30.92
C PHE A 45 -1.30 22.56 30.75
N VAL A 46 -2.44 23.23 30.96
CA VAL A 46 -2.55 24.70 30.81
C VAL A 46 -1.75 25.45 31.89
N GLN A 47 -1.50 24.86 33.06
CA GLN A 47 -0.69 25.48 34.12
C GLN A 47 0.82 25.26 34.00
N ASN A 48 1.29 24.31 33.17
CA ASN A 48 2.73 24.00 33.04
C ASN A 48 3.45 24.73 31.89
N VAL A 49 2.72 25.49 31.07
CA VAL A 49 3.30 26.31 29.99
C VAL A 49 4.11 27.49 30.55
N GLU A 50 3.90 27.89 31.81
CA GLU A 50 4.58 29.07 32.40
C GLU A 50 6.04 28.84 32.82
N VAL A 51 6.58 27.62 32.83
CA VAL A 51 7.93 27.35 33.38
C VAL A 51 9.00 26.98 32.35
N TYR A 52 8.64 26.65 31.11
CA TYR A 52 9.59 26.31 30.05
C TYR A 52 9.49 27.30 28.89
N THR A 53 10.30 28.37 28.90
CA THR A 53 10.36 29.28 27.76
C THR A 53 11.23 28.69 26.65
N ARG A 54 10.86 28.90 25.38
CA ARG A 54 11.64 28.48 24.19
C ARG A 54 13.11 28.93 24.26
N ALA A 55 13.39 30.06 24.93
CA ALA A 55 14.73 30.61 25.07
C ALA A 55 15.60 29.88 26.11
N GLN A 56 15.00 29.30 27.15
CA GLN A 56 15.73 28.70 28.27
C GLN A 56 15.91 27.18 28.11
N LEU A 57 14.86 26.49 27.65
CA LEU A 57 14.84 25.04 27.49
C LEU A 57 14.12 24.67 26.17
N PRO A 58 14.75 24.92 25.02
CA PRO A 58 14.10 24.81 23.71
C PRO A 58 13.56 23.40 23.43
N GLN A 59 14.29 22.36 23.79
CA GLN A 59 13.89 20.96 23.53
C GLN A 59 12.72 20.53 24.42
N ASP A 60 12.70 20.92 25.69
CA ASP A 60 11.59 20.61 26.61
C ASP A 60 10.32 21.38 26.22
N TRP A 61 10.47 22.63 25.78
CA TRP A 61 9.38 23.41 25.21
C TRP A 61 8.80 22.74 23.96
N ALA A 62 9.66 22.30 23.02
CA ALA A 62 9.22 21.60 21.81
C ALA A 62 8.54 20.26 22.11
N MET A 63 9.04 19.52 23.12
CA MET A 63 8.40 18.30 23.61
C MET A 63 7.00 18.60 24.14
N THR A 64 6.87 19.68 24.91
CA THR A 64 5.58 20.13 25.44
C THR A 64 4.61 20.51 24.32
N GLN A 65 5.07 21.23 23.30
CA GLN A 65 4.27 21.56 22.11
C GLN A 65 3.83 20.31 21.34
N ASN A 66 4.73 19.35 21.13
CA ASN A 66 4.38 18.09 20.47
C ASN A 66 3.33 17.29 21.26
N ASN A 67 3.47 17.22 22.59
CA ASN A 67 2.51 16.53 23.45
C ASN A 67 1.15 17.24 23.50
N LEU A 68 1.14 18.58 23.49
CA LEU A 68 -0.07 19.37 23.34
C LEU A 68 -0.76 19.06 22.01
N GLY A 69 0.00 19.01 20.91
CA GLY A 69 -0.49 18.60 19.60
C GLY A 69 -1.17 17.22 19.63
N ASN A 70 -0.54 16.23 20.26
CA ASN A 70 -1.12 14.88 20.41
C ASN A 70 -2.47 14.91 21.14
N ALA A 71 -2.54 15.62 22.27
CA ALA A 71 -3.77 15.70 23.08
C ALA A 71 -4.90 16.42 22.33
N LEU A 72 -4.59 17.52 21.64
CA LEU A 72 -5.54 18.28 20.84
C LEU A 72 -6.04 17.48 19.63
N GLN A 73 -5.15 16.77 18.94
CA GLN A 73 -5.51 15.90 17.83
C GLN A 73 -6.47 14.81 18.31
N GLU A 74 -6.14 14.11 19.39
CA GLU A 74 -6.97 13.03 19.92
C GLU A 74 -8.37 13.53 20.31
N GLN A 75 -8.44 14.71 20.95
CA GLN A 75 -9.71 15.34 21.29
C GLN A 75 -10.47 15.80 20.04
N GLY A 76 -9.78 16.39 19.06
CA GLY A 76 -10.33 16.86 17.80
C GLY A 76 -10.93 15.73 16.96
N THR A 77 -10.22 14.59 16.85
CA THR A 77 -10.73 13.40 16.17
C THR A 77 -12.02 12.87 16.81
N ARG A 78 -12.14 12.94 18.14
CA ARG A 78 -13.35 12.50 18.86
C ARG A 78 -14.48 13.53 18.89
N THR A 79 -14.22 14.78 18.48
CA THR A 79 -15.18 15.88 18.52
C THR A 79 -15.65 16.21 17.11
N GLY A 80 -16.96 16.22 16.87
CA GLY A 80 -17.53 16.59 15.57
C GLY A 80 -17.65 18.10 15.35
N GLY A 81 -17.96 18.51 14.12
CA GLY A 81 -18.29 19.89 13.76
C GLY A 81 -17.14 20.88 13.93
N GLU A 82 -17.47 22.17 14.05
CA GLU A 82 -16.50 23.27 14.12
C GLU A 82 -15.54 23.17 15.32
N ALA A 83 -16.00 22.63 16.44
CA ALA A 83 -15.17 22.43 17.63
C ALA A 83 -14.05 21.43 17.35
N GLY A 84 -14.36 20.31 16.69
CA GLY A 84 -13.37 19.33 16.24
C GLY A 84 -12.36 19.93 15.26
N GLN A 85 -12.86 20.71 14.29
CA GLN A 85 -11.99 21.38 13.31
C GLN A 85 -11.02 22.37 13.95
N ARG A 86 -11.49 23.13 14.96
CA ARG A 86 -10.64 24.05 15.72
C ARG A 86 -9.55 23.31 16.49
N LEU A 87 -9.90 22.24 17.18
CA LEU A 87 -8.92 21.41 17.92
C LEU A 87 -7.85 20.82 16.99
N LEU A 88 -8.24 20.36 15.80
CA LEU A 88 -7.29 19.85 14.80
C LEU A 88 -6.36 20.97 14.29
N ALA A 89 -6.90 22.16 14.02
CA ALA A 89 -6.09 23.31 13.61
C ALA A 89 -5.10 23.74 14.72
N GLU A 90 -5.51 23.71 15.98
CA GLU A 90 -4.64 23.98 17.13
C GLU A 90 -3.55 22.90 17.28
N ALA A 91 -3.88 21.63 17.03
CA ALA A 91 -2.90 20.54 17.03
C ALA A 91 -1.83 20.75 15.94
N VAL A 92 -2.25 21.12 14.72
CA VAL A 92 -1.36 21.47 13.61
C VAL A 92 -0.42 22.62 13.99
N ALA A 93 -0.94 23.66 14.65
CA ALA A 93 -0.12 24.78 15.11
C ALA A 93 0.91 24.35 16.17
N ALA A 94 0.52 23.51 17.13
CA ALA A 94 1.41 23.00 18.17
C ALA A 94 2.54 22.12 17.58
N TYR A 95 2.22 21.22 16.63
CA TYR A 95 3.26 20.44 15.95
C TYR A 95 4.21 21.31 15.14
N ARG A 96 3.71 22.31 14.41
CA ARG A 96 4.56 23.26 13.68
C ARG A 96 5.50 24.01 14.63
N ALA A 97 4.99 24.44 15.79
CA ALA A 97 5.81 25.09 16.82
C ALA A 97 6.94 24.17 17.33
N ALA A 98 6.65 22.88 17.57
CA ALA A 98 7.67 21.91 17.94
C ALA A 98 8.74 21.72 16.83
N LEU A 99 8.33 21.73 15.56
CA LEU A 99 9.21 21.61 14.38
C LEU A 99 10.11 22.83 14.15
N GLU A 100 9.89 23.95 14.85
CA GLU A 100 10.84 25.07 14.83
C GLU A 100 12.10 24.80 15.68
N VAL A 101 12.06 23.80 16.56
CA VAL A 101 13.18 23.37 17.40
C VAL A 101 13.65 21.98 16.99
N TYR A 102 12.71 21.04 16.81
CA TYR A 102 13.01 19.74 16.26
C TYR A 102 13.34 19.92 14.78
N THR A 103 14.61 19.76 14.43
CA THR A 103 15.08 19.85 13.05
C THR A 103 15.65 18.50 12.64
N ARG A 104 15.56 18.16 11.35
CA ARG A 104 16.14 16.92 10.81
C ARG A 104 17.63 16.78 11.16
N ALA A 105 18.39 17.88 11.15
CA ALA A 105 19.83 17.86 11.38
C ALA A 105 20.22 17.59 12.84
N GLN A 106 19.48 18.13 13.81
CA GLN A 106 19.87 18.08 15.23
C GLN A 106 19.11 17.00 16.00
N LEU A 107 17.83 16.80 15.66
CA LEU A 107 16.89 15.94 16.38
C LEU A 107 16.06 15.13 15.37
N PRO A 108 16.68 14.29 14.53
CA PRO A 108 16.03 13.64 13.39
C PRO A 108 14.83 12.78 13.80
N GLN A 109 14.93 12.04 14.90
CA GLN A 109 13.87 11.14 15.36
C GLN A 109 12.66 11.90 15.89
N GLN A 110 12.88 12.94 16.70
CA GLN A 110 11.81 13.81 17.18
C GLN A 110 11.17 14.56 16.03
N TRP A 111 11.97 15.10 15.11
CA TRP A 111 11.47 15.77 13.91
C TRP A 111 10.59 14.85 13.07
N ALA A 112 11.04 13.64 12.75
CA ALA A 112 10.26 12.69 11.94
C ALA A 112 8.97 12.25 12.64
N THR A 113 9.02 12.01 13.95
CA THR A 113 7.82 11.68 14.74
C THR A 113 6.81 12.83 14.72
N THR A 114 7.27 14.07 14.93
CA THR A 114 6.40 15.25 14.89
C THR A 114 5.87 15.51 13.48
N GLN A 115 6.65 15.26 12.41
CA GLN A 115 6.17 15.34 11.03
C GLN A 115 5.07 14.30 10.75
N ASN A 116 5.23 13.06 11.20
CA ASN A 116 4.19 12.03 11.06
C ASN A 116 2.90 12.43 11.79
N ASN A 117 3.02 12.98 13.00
CA ASN A 117 1.86 13.42 13.78
C ASN A 117 1.17 14.65 13.16
N LEU A 118 1.96 15.59 12.64
CA LEU A 118 1.47 16.72 11.85
C LEU A 118 0.68 16.22 10.64
N GLY A 119 1.22 15.25 9.89
CA GLY A 119 0.54 14.64 8.76
C GLY A 119 -0.81 14.02 9.15
N THR A 120 -0.87 13.35 10.32
CA THR A 120 -2.10 12.73 10.82
C THR A 120 -3.17 13.77 11.16
N ALA A 121 -2.79 14.86 11.83
CA ALA A 121 -3.72 15.94 12.14
C ALA A 121 -4.22 16.67 10.87
N LEU A 122 -3.32 16.93 9.92
CA LEU A 122 -3.65 17.54 8.62
C LEU A 122 -4.57 16.66 7.79
N GLN A 123 -4.33 15.34 7.76
CA GLN A 123 -5.17 14.39 7.05
C GLN A 123 -6.60 14.41 7.60
N GLU A 124 -6.76 14.29 8.91
CA GLU A 124 -8.09 14.32 9.56
C GLU A 124 -8.81 15.65 9.31
N GLN A 125 -8.10 16.77 9.43
CA GLN A 125 -8.64 18.10 9.16
C GLN A 125 -9.06 18.25 7.69
N GLY A 126 -8.23 17.75 6.76
CA GLY A 126 -8.47 17.81 5.32
C GLY A 126 -9.70 17.02 4.91
N THR A 127 -9.82 15.77 5.38
CA THR A 127 -10.97 14.89 5.11
C THR A 127 -12.28 15.49 5.60
N ARG A 128 -12.28 16.13 6.78
CA ARG A 128 -13.49 16.79 7.33
C ARG A 128 -13.84 18.09 6.64
N THR A 129 -12.85 18.81 6.11
CA THR A 129 -13.05 20.10 5.45
C THR A 129 -13.63 19.91 4.04
N GLY A 130 -13.12 18.93 3.30
CA GLY A 130 -13.51 18.69 1.91
C GLY A 130 -13.19 19.86 0.97
N GLY A 131 -13.55 19.71 -0.31
CA GLY A 131 -13.30 20.72 -1.35
C GLY A 131 -11.81 21.09 -1.51
N GLU A 132 -11.54 22.23 -2.13
CA GLU A 132 -10.17 22.69 -2.40
C GLU A 132 -9.34 22.97 -1.14
N ALA A 133 -9.99 23.40 -0.05
CA ALA A 133 -9.31 23.63 1.22
C ALA A 133 -8.88 22.31 1.86
N GLY A 134 -9.75 21.29 1.83
CA GLY A 134 -9.42 19.94 2.28
C GLY A 134 -8.30 19.30 1.44
N GLN A 135 -8.34 19.47 0.12
CA GLN A 135 -7.27 18.97 -0.76
C GLN A 135 -5.91 19.60 -0.46
N ARG A 136 -5.85 20.90 -0.17
CA ARG A 136 -4.61 21.57 0.25
C ARG A 136 -4.05 20.97 1.54
N LEU A 137 -4.90 20.76 2.54
CA LEU A 137 -4.49 20.13 3.81
C LEU A 137 -4.00 18.69 3.61
N LEU A 138 -4.66 17.91 2.76
CA LEU A 138 -4.22 16.55 2.43
C LEU A 138 -2.87 16.54 1.70
N ALA A 139 -2.62 17.49 0.79
CA ALA A 139 -1.32 17.62 0.14
C ALA A 139 -0.21 18.00 1.13
N GLU A 140 -0.50 18.86 2.11
CA GLU A 140 0.43 19.16 3.21
C GLU A 140 0.69 17.92 4.08
N ALA A 141 -0.34 17.09 4.33
CA ALA A 141 -0.17 15.83 5.05
C ALA A 141 0.76 14.86 4.32
N VAL A 142 0.61 14.71 3.00
CA VAL A 142 1.53 13.92 2.15
C VAL A 142 2.97 14.42 2.28
N ALA A 143 3.18 15.75 2.24
CA ALA A 143 4.51 16.32 2.41
C ALA A 143 5.11 16.02 3.79
N ALA A 144 4.32 16.10 4.86
CA ALA A 144 4.76 15.79 6.22
C ALA A 144 5.10 14.29 6.38
N TYR A 145 4.30 13.38 5.83
CA TYR A 145 4.63 11.95 5.85
C TYR A 145 5.90 11.63 5.06
N ARG A 146 6.06 12.20 3.85
CA ARG A 146 7.28 12.04 3.06
C ARG A 146 8.51 12.55 3.81
N ALA A 147 8.39 13.70 4.49
CA ALA A 147 9.44 14.23 5.35
C ALA A 147 9.81 13.25 6.49
N ALA A 148 8.83 12.67 7.17
CA ALA A 148 9.08 11.66 8.20
C ALA A 148 9.80 10.41 7.65
N LEU A 149 9.45 9.98 6.42
CA LEU A 149 10.09 8.86 5.72
C LEU A 149 11.52 9.15 5.23
N GLU A 150 12.02 10.40 5.34
CA GLU A 150 13.44 10.70 5.13
C GLU A 150 14.35 10.27 6.30
N VAL A 151 13.74 9.91 7.43
CA VAL A 151 14.43 9.45 8.65
C VAL A 151 13.95 8.05 9.01
N PHE A 152 12.66 7.78 8.90
CA PHE A 152 12.16 6.43 9.09
C PHE A 152 12.57 5.56 7.91
N SER A 153 12.99 4.33 8.20
CA SER A 153 13.45 3.35 7.22
C SER A 153 13.03 1.96 7.64
N LEU A 154 12.85 1.07 6.67
CA LEU A 154 12.47 -0.32 6.93
C LEU A 154 13.55 -1.07 7.73
N GLU A 155 14.82 -0.70 7.55
CA GLU A 155 15.98 -1.37 8.15
C GLU A 155 16.17 -1.02 9.63
N HIS A 156 15.89 0.23 10.01
CA HIS A 156 16.23 0.75 11.35
C HIS A 156 15.01 1.10 12.21
N THR A 157 13.88 1.44 11.59
CA THR A 157 12.68 1.97 12.26
C THR A 157 11.40 1.41 11.65
N ALA A 158 11.40 0.12 11.33
CA ALA A 158 10.33 -0.57 10.60
C ALA A 158 8.90 -0.25 11.10
N PRO A 159 8.59 -0.25 12.42
CA PRO A 159 7.22 0.02 12.88
C PRO A 159 6.76 1.45 12.54
N TYR A 160 7.64 2.43 12.68
CA TYR A 160 7.36 3.83 12.35
C TYR A 160 7.24 4.01 10.84
N TRP A 161 8.16 3.41 10.09
CA TRP A 161 8.13 3.45 8.63
C TRP A 161 6.84 2.87 8.07
N VAL A 162 6.44 1.66 8.49
CA VAL A 162 5.19 1.02 8.03
C VAL A 162 3.96 1.86 8.40
N GLN A 163 3.89 2.39 9.62
CA GLN A 163 2.78 3.22 10.04
C GLN A 163 2.69 4.52 9.23
N THR A 164 3.80 5.21 9.03
CA THR A 164 3.86 6.44 8.23
C THR A 164 3.51 6.17 6.77
N THR A 165 4.02 5.10 6.16
CA THR A 165 3.66 4.73 4.79
C THR A 165 2.19 4.36 4.67
N ARG A 166 1.58 3.66 5.63
CA ARG A 166 0.13 3.40 5.64
C ARG A 166 -0.70 4.68 5.70
N ASN A 167 -0.27 5.64 6.52
CA ASN A 167 -0.95 6.94 6.61
C ASN A 167 -0.80 7.74 5.31
N LEU A 168 0.38 7.69 4.68
CA LEU A 168 0.62 8.27 3.36
C LEU A 168 -0.30 7.64 2.31
N THR A 169 -0.36 6.30 2.23
CA THR A 169 -1.25 5.54 1.32
C THR A 169 -2.71 5.95 1.50
N ALA A 170 -3.22 6.04 2.73
CA ALA A 170 -4.59 6.47 3.01
C ALA A 170 -4.86 7.92 2.55
N THR A 171 -3.89 8.81 2.73
CA THR A 171 -4.00 10.21 2.34
C THR A 171 -3.98 10.38 0.82
N LEU A 172 -3.11 9.63 0.12
CA LEU A 172 -3.04 9.62 -1.35
C LEU A 172 -4.34 9.10 -1.97
N LEU A 173 -4.96 8.10 -1.34
CA LEU A 173 -6.29 7.63 -1.74
C LEU A 173 -7.35 8.74 -1.61
N HIS A 174 -7.35 9.50 -0.52
CA HIS A 174 -8.27 10.64 -0.36
C HIS A 174 -8.03 11.76 -1.38
N LEU A 175 -6.78 11.97 -1.81
CA LEU A 175 -6.43 12.93 -2.86
C LEU A 175 -6.78 12.44 -4.27
N GLY A 176 -6.93 11.13 -4.47
CA GLY A 176 -7.00 10.52 -5.79
C GLY A 176 -5.66 10.55 -6.55
N ASP A 177 -4.53 10.70 -5.84
CA ASP A 177 -3.19 10.62 -6.43
C ASP A 177 -2.81 9.16 -6.68
N LEU A 178 -3.30 8.61 -7.79
CA LEU A 178 -3.11 7.20 -8.16
C LEU A 178 -1.63 6.82 -8.35
N PRO A 179 -0.77 7.60 -9.04
CA PRO A 179 0.65 7.28 -9.16
C PRO A 179 1.35 7.24 -7.79
N GLY A 180 1.09 8.25 -6.94
CA GLY A 180 1.64 8.27 -5.59
C GLY A 180 1.16 7.09 -4.76
N LEU A 181 -0.13 6.75 -4.87
CA LEU A 181 -0.76 5.64 -4.15
C LEU A 181 -0.11 4.30 -4.52
N ALA A 182 0.05 4.01 -5.81
CA ALA A 182 0.66 2.77 -6.28
C ALA A 182 2.10 2.61 -5.78
N ALA A 183 2.91 3.68 -5.85
CA ALA A 183 4.28 3.68 -5.34
C ALA A 183 4.33 3.44 -3.81
N ALA A 184 3.44 4.08 -3.04
CA ALA A 184 3.38 3.86 -1.58
C ALA A 184 2.92 2.44 -1.21
N ILE A 185 2.07 1.81 -2.03
CA ILE A 185 1.67 0.40 -1.85
C ILE A 185 2.83 -0.55 -2.19
N GLU A 186 3.58 -0.27 -3.26
CA GLU A 186 4.80 -1.01 -3.62
C GLU A 186 5.84 -0.95 -2.48
N ASP A 187 5.97 0.21 -1.85
CA ASP A 187 6.75 0.36 -0.61
C ASP A 187 6.23 -0.57 0.48
N LEU A 188 4.92 -0.54 0.81
CA LEU A 188 4.35 -1.42 1.82
C LEU A 188 4.55 -2.91 1.51
N LEU A 189 4.54 -3.31 0.23
CA LEU A 189 4.87 -4.69 -0.18
C LEU A 189 6.30 -5.09 0.19
N ARG A 190 7.26 -4.15 0.26
CA ARG A 190 8.62 -4.48 0.75
C ARG A 190 8.61 -4.90 2.22
N ALA A 191 7.71 -4.33 3.03
CA ALA A 191 7.56 -4.69 4.44
C ALA A 191 6.61 -5.89 4.66
N GLU A 192 5.63 -6.06 3.78
CA GLU A 192 4.60 -7.10 3.84
C GLU A 192 4.57 -7.90 2.52
N PRO A 193 5.66 -8.62 2.19
CA PRO A 193 5.85 -9.20 0.86
C PRO A 193 4.90 -10.35 0.50
N ASP A 194 4.16 -10.88 1.48
CA ASP A 194 3.15 -11.93 1.27
C ASP A 194 1.71 -11.35 1.27
N ASN A 195 1.56 -10.01 1.28
CA ASN A 195 0.26 -9.35 1.31
C ASN A 195 -0.36 -9.24 -0.10
N VAL A 196 -1.11 -10.28 -0.48
CA VAL A 196 -1.74 -10.40 -1.81
C VAL A 196 -2.67 -9.23 -2.15
N LYS A 197 -3.30 -8.60 -1.14
CA LYS A 197 -4.20 -7.47 -1.39
C LYS A 197 -3.44 -6.25 -1.87
N LEU A 198 -2.29 -5.95 -1.25
CA LEU A 198 -1.44 -4.84 -1.68
C LEU A 198 -0.91 -5.08 -3.09
N TYR A 199 -0.50 -6.32 -3.40
CA TYR A 199 -0.03 -6.71 -4.73
C TYR A 199 -1.09 -6.49 -5.80
N ILE A 200 -2.29 -7.05 -5.61
CA ILE A 200 -3.39 -6.92 -6.58
C ILE A 200 -3.75 -5.45 -6.79
N VAL A 201 -3.81 -4.63 -5.73
CA VAL A 201 -4.15 -3.22 -5.85
C VAL A 201 -3.07 -2.44 -6.60
N ALA A 202 -1.79 -2.62 -6.27
CA ALA A 202 -0.69 -1.94 -6.98
C ALA A 202 -0.67 -2.31 -8.46
N LEU A 203 -0.76 -3.62 -8.77
CA LEU A 203 -0.80 -4.10 -10.13
C LEU A 203 -1.99 -3.51 -10.90
N SER A 204 -3.19 -3.52 -10.30
CA SER A 204 -4.40 -2.99 -10.95
C SER A 204 -4.26 -1.49 -11.23
N ILE A 205 -3.69 -0.70 -10.32
CA ILE A 205 -3.49 0.73 -10.56
C ILE A 205 -2.51 0.95 -11.71
N TYR A 206 -1.36 0.27 -11.69
CA TYR A 206 -0.35 0.43 -12.74
C TYR A 206 -0.86 -0.06 -14.10
N HIS A 207 -1.45 -1.25 -14.16
CA HIS A 207 -1.82 -1.91 -15.40
C HIS A 207 -3.15 -1.42 -15.98
N GLU A 208 -4.20 -1.33 -15.16
CA GLU A 208 -5.57 -1.10 -15.64
C GLU A 208 -5.96 0.38 -15.68
N ILE A 209 -5.29 1.24 -14.89
CA ILE A 209 -5.70 2.64 -14.72
C ILE A 209 -4.66 3.62 -15.26
N LEU A 210 -3.39 3.46 -14.85
CA LEU A 210 -2.31 4.37 -15.23
C LEU A 210 -1.65 3.97 -16.55
N PHE A 211 -1.81 2.71 -16.98
CA PHE A 211 -1.12 2.12 -18.13
C PHE A 211 0.43 2.24 -18.02
N ASP A 212 0.96 2.20 -16.80
CA ASP A 212 2.39 2.11 -16.52
C ASP A 212 2.81 0.63 -16.55
N PHE A 213 2.86 0.06 -17.75
CA PHE A 213 3.19 -1.35 -17.97
C PHE A 213 4.57 -1.74 -17.43
N PRO A 214 5.63 -0.92 -17.54
CA PRO A 214 6.91 -1.23 -16.90
C PRO A 214 6.81 -1.36 -15.36
N ALA A 215 5.98 -0.55 -14.69
CA ALA A 215 5.75 -0.70 -13.26
C ALA A 215 4.93 -1.95 -12.92
N ALA A 216 3.89 -2.25 -13.70
CA ALA A 216 3.12 -3.48 -13.57
C ALA A 216 4.02 -4.73 -13.71
N GLU A 217 4.90 -4.76 -14.71
CA GLU A 217 5.84 -5.85 -14.93
C GLU A 217 6.79 -6.03 -13.74
N ARG A 218 7.39 -4.95 -13.23
CA ARG A 218 8.30 -5.02 -12.07
C ARG A 218 7.61 -5.64 -10.86
N VAL A 219 6.42 -5.17 -10.51
CA VAL A 219 5.69 -5.66 -9.33
C VAL A 219 5.29 -7.12 -9.51
N SER A 220 4.82 -7.51 -10.70
CA SER A 220 4.51 -8.91 -11.03
C SER A 220 5.73 -9.83 -10.97
N LYS A 221 6.88 -9.41 -11.50
CA LYS A 221 8.13 -10.18 -11.43
C LYS A 221 8.57 -10.46 -10.00
N VAL A 222 8.66 -9.42 -9.17
CA VAL A 222 9.03 -9.54 -7.75
C VAL A 222 8.07 -10.47 -7.02
N TRP A 223 6.77 -10.39 -7.31
CA TRP A 223 5.78 -11.28 -6.71
C TRP A 223 5.97 -12.74 -7.14
N VAL A 224 6.14 -13.01 -8.44
CA VAL A 224 6.31 -14.37 -8.99
C VAL A 224 7.62 -15.02 -8.52
N GLU A 225 8.71 -14.26 -8.41
CA GLU A 225 9.98 -14.77 -7.86
C GLU A 225 9.81 -15.35 -6.45
N ARG A 226 8.92 -14.75 -5.65
CA ARG A 226 8.61 -15.19 -4.29
C ARG A 226 7.51 -16.25 -4.24
N HIS A 227 6.54 -16.19 -5.16
CA HIS A 227 5.35 -17.05 -5.21
C HIS A 227 5.33 -17.86 -6.51
N ALA A 228 6.40 -18.61 -6.78
CA ALA A 228 6.61 -19.26 -8.08
C ALA A 228 5.50 -20.26 -8.51
N TYR A 229 4.70 -20.75 -7.56
CA TYR A 229 3.58 -21.67 -7.81
C TYR A 229 2.22 -20.98 -7.89
N ASP A 230 2.14 -19.66 -7.69
CA ASP A 230 0.90 -18.88 -7.83
C ASP A 230 0.56 -18.70 -9.32
N LEU A 231 -0.37 -19.52 -9.81
CA LEU A 231 -0.84 -19.48 -11.19
C LEU A 231 -1.42 -18.10 -11.55
N SER A 232 -2.20 -17.48 -10.64
CA SER A 232 -2.78 -16.16 -10.90
C SER A 232 -1.69 -15.11 -11.11
N ALA A 233 -0.65 -15.15 -10.30
CA ALA A 233 0.48 -14.23 -10.45
C ALA A 233 1.29 -14.48 -11.72
N ARG A 234 1.54 -15.73 -12.10
CA ARG A 234 2.23 -16.07 -13.35
C ARG A 234 1.43 -15.61 -14.57
N SER A 235 0.10 -15.76 -14.55
CA SER A 235 -0.76 -15.25 -15.62
C SER A 235 -0.71 -13.73 -15.74
N LYS A 236 -0.74 -13.01 -14.61
CA LYS A 236 -0.56 -11.55 -14.57
C LYS A 236 0.81 -11.10 -15.08
N LEU A 237 1.86 -11.88 -14.82
CA LEU A 237 3.19 -11.61 -15.38
C LEU A 237 3.22 -11.84 -16.90
N ALA A 238 2.56 -12.88 -17.41
CA ALA A 238 2.44 -13.11 -18.84
C ALA A 238 1.71 -11.96 -19.55
N GLU A 239 0.61 -11.47 -18.97
CA GLU A 239 -0.08 -10.27 -19.44
C GLU A 239 0.83 -9.03 -19.39
N ALA A 240 1.57 -8.82 -18.29
CA ALA A 240 2.49 -7.70 -18.17
C ALA A 240 3.64 -7.76 -19.20
N LEU A 241 4.15 -8.95 -19.53
CA LEU A 241 5.15 -9.14 -20.58
C LEU A 241 4.58 -8.76 -21.96
N LEU A 242 3.33 -9.11 -22.22
CA LEU A 242 2.61 -8.71 -23.43
C LEU A 242 2.51 -7.19 -23.51
N THR A 243 2.05 -6.53 -22.44
CA THR A 243 1.78 -5.08 -22.44
C THR A 243 3.03 -4.19 -22.37
N VAL A 244 4.21 -4.76 -22.09
CA VAL A 244 5.50 -4.08 -22.34
C VAL A 244 6.09 -4.37 -23.73
N GLY A 245 5.35 -5.09 -24.59
CA GLY A 245 5.75 -5.41 -25.96
C GLY A 245 6.75 -6.57 -26.10
N ARG A 246 6.99 -7.35 -25.03
CA ARG A 246 7.88 -8.54 -25.07
C ARG A 246 7.09 -9.78 -25.47
N LEU A 247 6.55 -9.74 -26.69
CA LEU A 247 5.54 -10.69 -27.16
C LEU A 247 6.04 -12.14 -27.19
N GLU A 248 7.28 -12.40 -27.60
CA GLU A 248 7.84 -13.77 -27.62
C GLU A 248 7.93 -14.36 -26.20
N GLU A 249 8.29 -13.54 -25.22
CA GLU A 249 8.37 -13.99 -23.82
C GLU A 249 6.98 -14.16 -23.21
N ALA A 250 6.03 -13.32 -23.60
CA ALA A 250 4.63 -13.50 -23.23
C ALA A 250 4.08 -14.83 -23.76
N VAL A 251 4.29 -15.14 -25.06
CA VAL A 251 3.87 -16.43 -25.65
C VAL A 251 4.51 -17.61 -24.90
N ALA A 252 5.82 -17.59 -24.67
CA ALA A 252 6.49 -18.67 -23.94
C ALA A 252 5.94 -18.86 -22.51
N ALA A 253 5.62 -17.75 -21.82
CA ALA A 253 5.02 -17.80 -20.49
C ALA A 253 3.58 -18.38 -20.53
N LEU A 254 2.78 -18.00 -21.52
CA LEU A 254 1.42 -18.48 -21.74
C LEU A 254 1.41 -19.98 -22.09
N GLU A 255 2.23 -20.41 -23.03
CA GLU A 255 2.40 -21.83 -23.39
C GLU A 255 2.77 -22.67 -22.16
N GLY A 256 3.70 -22.16 -21.33
CA GLY A 256 4.11 -22.82 -20.09
C GLY A 256 3.02 -22.90 -19.02
N LEU A 257 2.01 -22.02 -19.05
CA LEU A 257 0.83 -22.09 -18.18
C LEU A 257 -0.23 -23.05 -18.75
N LEU A 258 -0.47 -22.98 -20.05
CA LEU A 258 -1.48 -23.76 -20.75
C LEU A 258 -1.10 -25.24 -20.89
N SER A 259 0.20 -25.55 -21.06
CA SER A 259 0.71 -26.93 -21.17
C SER A 259 0.63 -27.74 -19.88
N GLN A 260 0.43 -27.10 -18.72
CA GLN A 260 0.27 -27.79 -17.43
C GLN A 260 -1.05 -28.60 -17.36
N GLN A 261 -1.96 -28.39 -18.32
CA GLN A 261 -3.21 -29.14 -18.49
C GLN A 261 -3.00 -30.56 -19.05
N SER A 262 -1.91 -30.81 -19.80
CA SER A 262 -1.78 -32.02 -20.63
C SER A 262 -1.09 -33.21 -19.95
N ASN A 263 -0.43 -33.01 -18.81
CA ASN A 263 0.34 -34.03 -18.12
C ASN A 263 -0.41 -34.51 -16.87
N GLY A 264 -1.26 -35.53 -17.02
CA GLY A 264 -2.15 -36.08 -15.98
C GLY A 264 -1.49 -36.73 -14.76
N GLU A 265 -0.33 -36.25 -14.28
CA GLU A 265 0.35 -36.77 -13.10
C GLU A 265 0.58 -35.66 -12.05
N THR A 266 -0.37 -35.59 -11.11
CA THR A 266 -0.36 -34.95 -9.76
C THR A 266 -0.50 -33.42 -9.62
N PRO A 267 -1.09 -32.93 -8.49
CA PRO A 267 -2.34 -33.26 -7.81
C PRO A 267 -3.46 -32.23 -8.17
N VAL A 268 -4.66 -32.38 -7.62
CA VAL A 268 -5.94 -31.67 -7.92
C VAL A 268 -5.89 -30.11 -7.88
N GLU A 269 -4.76 -29.49 -7.51
CA GLU A 269 -4.49 -28.05 -7.61
C GLU A 269 -3.61 -27.78 -8.85
N GLY A 270 -4.23 -27.49 -10.01
CA GLY A 270 -3.46 -27.29 -11.26
C GLY A 270 -4.27 -27.25 -12.55
N VAL A 271 -5.57 -27.57 -12.50
CA VAL A 271 -6.47 -27.37 -13.64
C VAL A 271 -6.93 -25.92 -13.62
N LEU A 272 -6.61 -25.16 -14.67
CA LEU A 272 -7.17 -23.81 -14.85
C LEU A 272 -8.68 -23.95 -15.01
N ASP A 273 -9.42 -23.12 -14.28
CA ASP A 273 -10.85 -23.01 -14.54
C ASP A 273 -11.08 -22.44 -15.96
N PRO A 274 -12.23 -22.72 -16.59
CA PRO A 274 -12.48 -22.29 -17.98
C PRO A 274 -12.38 -20.77 -18.21
N ASP A 275 -12.68 -19.96 -17.19
CA ASP A 275 -12.57 -18.49 -17.26
C ASP A 275 -11.09 -18.08 -17.35
N THR A 276 -10.25 -18.59 -16.43
CA THR A 276 -8.79 -18.38 -16.49
C THR A 276 -8.16 -18.93 -17.76
N GLU A 277 -8.50 -20.16 -18.17
CA GLU A 277 -7.92 -20.75 -19.38
C GLU A 277 -8.26 -19.91 -20.61
N LEU A 278 -9.52 -19.51 -20.76
CA LEU A 278 -9.91 -18.69 -21.89
C LEU A 278 -9.22 -17.34 -21.86
N ALA A 279 -9.11 -16.68 -20.71
CA ALA A 279 -8.40 -15.41 -20.60
C ALA A 279 -6.94 -15.53 -21.10
N LEU A 280 -6.24 -16.60 -20.72
CA LEU A 280 -4.89 -16.87 -21.21
C LEU A 280 -4.84 -17.11 -22.73
N ARG A 281 -5.83 -17.83 -23.29
CA ARG A 281 -5.93 -18.03 -24.74
C ARG A 281 -6.20 -16.73 -25.49
N LEU A 282 -6.99 -15.82 -24.93
CA LEU A 282 -7.20 -14.50 -25.53
C LEU A 282 -5.88 -13.70 -25.57
N LEU A 283 -5.09 -13.74 -24.48
CA LEU A 283 -3.75 -13.13 -24.46
C LEU A 283 -2.80 -13.79 -25.47
N GLU A 284 -2.86 -15.11 -25.62
CA GLU A 284 -2.07 -15.88 -26.59
C GLU A 284 -2.40 -15.51 -28.04
N ILE A 285 -3.69 -15.35 -28.35
CA ILE A 285 -4.18 -14.85 -29.65
C ILE A 285 -3.61 -13.46 -29.93
N ILE A 286 -3.69 -12.54 -28.95
CA ILE A 286 -3.18 -11.17 -29.09
C ILE A 286 -1.67 -11.20 -29.33
N ALA A 287 -0.90 -11.91 -28.49
CA ALA A 287 0.55 -11.96 -28.63
C ALA A 287 0.99 -12.54 -29.98
N ASN A 288 0.35 -13.63 -30.45
CA ASN A 288 0.66 -14.24 -31.75
C ASN A 288 0.26 -13.36 -32.93
N SER A 289 -0.83 -12.58 -32.81
CA SER A 289 -1.21 -11.57 -33.79
C SER A 289 -0.13 -10.49 -33.92
N GLY A 290 0.33 -9.92 -32.81
CA GLY A 290 1.39 -8.89 -32.82
C GLY A 290 2.74 -9.40 -33.36
N LEU A 291 3.02 -10.70 -33.22
CA LEU A 291 4.19 -11.36 -33.81
C LEU A 291 4.03 -11.70 -35.31
N GLY A 292 2.81 -11.61 -35.86
CA GLY A 292 2.50 -12.12 -37.19
C GLY A 292 2.61 -13.64 -37.33
N ALA A 293 2.52 -14.37 -36.20
CA ALA A 293 2.70 -15.82 -36.13
C ALA A 293 1.42 -16.57 -36.55
N LYS A 294 1.07 -16.50 -37.84
CA LYS A 294 -0.21 -16.99 -38.39
C LYS A 294 -0.61 -18.41 -37.96
N ALA A 295 0.33 -19.35 -37.97
CA ALA A 295 0.06 -20.76 -37.62
C ALA A 295 -0.25 -20.92 -36.12
N ALA A 296 0.51 -20.25 -35.25
CA ALA A 296 0.28 -20.27 -33.81
C ALA A 296 -1.03 -19.56 -33.44
N LEU A 297 -1.31 -18.42 -34.10
CA LEU A 297 -2.60 -17.72 -33.99
C LEU A 297 -3.78 -18.63 -34.35
N ALA A 298 -3.66 -19.41 -35.45
CA ALA A 298 -4.67 -20.38 -35.86
C ALA A 298 -4.93 -21.44 -34.78
N GLY A 299 -3.86 -21.98 -34.20
CA GLY A 299 -3.91 -22.96 -33.12
C GLY A 299 -4.63 -22.41 -31.89
N ALA A 300 -4.15 -21.27 -31.36
CA ALA A 300 -4.73 -20.62 -30.19
C ALA A 300 -6.22 -20.29 -30.37
N ARG A 301 -6.60 -19.81 -31.57
CA ARG A 301 -8.01 -19.54 -31.92
C ARG A 301 -8.86 -20.81 -31.89
N ASN A 302 -8.36 -21.92 -32.43
CA ASN A 302 -9.11 -23.18 -32.47
C ASN A 302 -9.29 -23.78 -31.06
N GLU A 303 -8.27 -23.65 -30.20
CA GLU A 303 -8.34 -24.09 -28.81
C GLU A 303 -9.35 -23.24 -28.01
N ALA A 304 -9.29 -21.91 -28.14
CA ALA A 304 -10.28 -21.00 -27.54
C ALA A 304 -11.70 -21.30 -28.02
N HIS A 305 -11.88 -21.55 -29.32
CA HIS A 305 -13.18 -21.91 -29.91
C HIS A 305 -13.72 -23.22 -29.31
N THR A 306 -12.87 -24.24 -29.21
CA THR A 306 -13.25 -25.55 -28.66
C THR A 306 -13.65 -25.42 -27.18
N LEU A 307 -12.89 -24.66 -26.40
CA LEU A 307 -13.20 -24.38 -25.00
C LEU A 307 -14.56 -23.70 -24.86
N LEU A 308 -14.82 -22.67 -25.69
CA LEU A 308 -16.07 -21.93 -25.68
C LEU A 308 -17.29 -22.79 -25.99
N LEU A 309 -17.21 -23.69 -26.98
CA LEU A 309 -18.33 -24.60 -27.30
C LEU A 309 -18.75 -25.50 -26.12
N GLY A 310 -17.85 -25.75 -25.17
CA GLY A 310 -18.13 -26.49 -23.95
C GLY A 310 -18.80 -25.68 -22.83
N GLN A 311 -18.93 -24.35 -22.96
CA GLN A 311 -19.43 -23.46 -21.92
C GLN A 311 -20.93 -23.13 -22.09
N PRO A 312 -21.64 -22.76 -21.00
CA PRO A 312 -23.03 -22.29 -21.10
C PRO A 312 -23.12 -20.94 -21.84
N ASP A 313 -24.30 -20.61 -22.37
CA ASP A 313 -24.52 -19.35 -23.11
C ASP A 313 -24.17 -18.11 -22.28
N SER A 314 -24.43 -18.15 -20.96
CA SER A 314 -24.14 -17.07 -20.02
C SER A 314 -22.66 -16.95 -19.62
N PHE A 315 -21.79 -17.78 -20.18
CA PHE A 315 -20.36 -17.77 -19.83
C PHE A 315 -19.70 -16.48 -20.35
N ALA A 316 -18.95 -15.83 -19.46
CA ALA A 316 -18.19 -14.63 -19.75
C ALA A 316 -16.89 -14.67 -18.94
N VAL A 317 -15.85 -14.06 -19.49
CA VAL A 317 -14.55 -13.96 -18.84
C VAL A 317 -14.63 -12.89 -17.75
N GLY A 318 -14.27 -13.25 -16.52
CA GLY A 318 -14.31 -12.35 -15.35
C GLY A 318 -13.15 -11.36 -15.27
N TRP A 319 -12.19 -11.47 -16.20
CA TRP A 319 -10.99 -10.66 -16.24
C TRP A 319 -11.27 -9.26 -16.79
N SER A 320 -10.62 -8.26 -16.20
CA SER A 320 -10.51 -6.93 -16.80
C SER A 320 -9.34 -6.93 -17.77
N PHE A 321 -9.58 -6.53 -19.01
CA PHE A 321 -8.54 -6.36 -20.03
C PHE A 321 -8.30 -4.89 -20.36
N GLN A 322 -8.52 -3.94 -19.44
CA GLN A 322 -8.40 -2.51 -19.80
C GLN A 322 -6.96 -2.15 -20.15
N GLY A 323 -5.97 -2.68 -19.41
CA GLY A 323 -4.56 -2.48 -19.72
C GLY A 323 -4.19 -3.07 -21.09
N THR A 324 -4.53 -4.34 -21.31
CA THR A 324 -4.28 -5.03 -22.59
C THR A 324 -4.99 -4.34 -23.76
N ARG A 325 -6.23 -3.91 -23.58
CA ARG A 325 -7.00 -3.16 -24.58
C ARG A 325 -6.35 -1.83 -24.91
N HIS A 326 -5.88 -1.09 -23.89
CA HIS A 326 -5.15 0.17 -24.10
C HIS A 326 -3.86 -0.05 -24.90
N PHE A 327 -3.11 -1.10 -24.56
CA PHE A 327 -1.89 -1.47 -25.28
C PHE A 327 -2.18 -1.81 -26.75
N VAL A 328 -3.13 -2.72 -27.02
CA VAL A 328 -3.53 -3.08 -28.41
C VAL A 328 -4.01 -1.87 -29.21
N ALA A 329 -4.73 -0.96 -28.57
CA ALA A 329 -5.24 0.25 -29.23
C ALA A 329 -4.13 1.24 -29.65
N THR A 330 -2.96 1.19 -29.00
CA THR A 330 -1.89 2.19 -29.14
C THR A 330 -0.63 1.65 -29.81
N ASP A 331 -0.34 0.36 -29.67
CA ASP A 331 0.88 -0.24 -30.23
C ASP A 331 0.77 -0.49 -31.75
N PRO A 332 1.79 -0.14 -32.56
CA PRO A 332 1.80 -0.37 -34.01
C PRO A 332 1.79 -1.84 -34.42
N ALA A 333 2.27 -2.77 -33.59
CA ALA A 333 2.33 -4.19 -33.91
C ALA A 333 0.96 -4.78 -34.25
N PHE A 334 -0.12 -4.21 -33.70
CA PHE A 334 -1.48 -4.68 -33.89
C PHE A 334 -2.25 -3.93 -34.97
N GLU A 335 -1.64 -2.99 -35.72
CA GLU A 335 -2.35 -2.11 -36.65
C GLU A 335 -3.24 -2.86 -37.67
N ALA A 336 -2.78 -4.02 -38.15
CA ALA A 336 -3.51 -4.81 -39.14
C ALA A 336 -4.80 -5.47 -38.61
N GLU A 337 -4.84 -5.81 -37.31
CA GLU A 337 -5.90 -6.62 -36.70
C GLU A 337 -6.54 -5.91 -35.48
N ARG A 338 -6.21 -4.63 -35.27
CA ARG A 338 -6.59 -3.84 -34.08
C ARG A 338 -8.09 -3.89 -33.82
N ASP A 339 -8.90 -3.63 -34.83
CA ASP A 339 -10.35 -3.56 -34.66
C ASP A 339 -10.92 -4.92 -34.23
N GLN A 340 -10.40 -6.02 -34.78
CA GLN A 340 -10.81 -7.39 -34.45
C GLN A 340 -10.37 -7.77 -33.04
N LEU A 341 -9.12 -7.45 -32.64
CA LEU A 341 -8.62 -7.74 -31.30
C LEU A 341 -9.32 -6.92 -30.22
N LEU A 342 -9.63 -5.64 -30.49
CA LEU A 342 -10.41 -4.82 -29.57
C LEU A 342 -11.84 -5.35 -29.44
N ALA A 343 -12.47 -5.79 -30.54
CA ALA A 343 -13.78 -6.41 -30.50
C ALA A 343 -13.78 -7.73 -29.71
N LEU A 344 -12.70 -8.52 -29.82
CA LEU A 344 -12.50 -9.74 -29.01
C LEU A 344 -12.46 -9.43 -27.52
N LEU A 345 -11.65 -8.45 -27.11
CA LEU A 345 -11.52 -8.02 -25.72
C LEU A 345 -12.84 -7.43 -25.18
N ASP A 346 -13.54 -6.63 -25.98
CA ASP A 346 -14.85 -6.06 -25.62
C ASP A 346 -15.96 -7.14 -25.53
N ALA A 347 -15.80 -8.26 -26.23
CA ALA A 347 -16.72 -9.39 -26.18
C ALA A 347 -16.45 -10.31 -24.97
N ALA A 348 -15.22 -10.34 -24.45
CA ALA A 348 -14.80 -11.28 -23.40
C ALA A 348 -15.71 -11.22 -22.15
N GLY A 349 -16.10 -10.02 -21.72
CA GLY A 349 -16.93 -9.81 -20.53
C GLY A 349 -18.45 -9.85 -20.77
N LYS A 350 -18.93 -10.30 -21.94
CA LYS A 350 -20.37 -10.28 -22.29
C LYS A 350 -21.05 -11.63 -22.11
N ASP A 351 -20.92 -12.48 -23.12
CA ASP A 351 -21.54 -13.81 -23.21
C ASP A 351 -20.79 -14.66 -24.24
N ARG A 352 -21.02 -15.97 -24.21
CA ARG A 352 -20.30 -16.95 -25.02
C ARG A 352 -20.46 -16.69 -26.52
N ASP A 353 -21.67 -16.38 -26.97
CA ASP A 353 -21.98 -16.29 -28.39
C ASP A 353 -21.41 -15.01 -29.02
N THR A 354 -21.45 -13.90 -28.27
CA THR A 354 -20.79 -12.65 -28.64
C THR A 354 -19.27 -12.86 -28.76
N LEU A 355 -18.68 -13.62 -27.83
CA LEU A 355 -17.24 -13.91 -27.86
C LEU A 355 -16.86 -14.86 -29.00
N LEU A 356 -17.66 -15.89 -29.28
CA LEU A 356 -17.48 -16.76 -30.45
C LEU A 356 -17.52 -15.95 -31.76
N SER A 357 -18.50 -15.05 -31.89
CA SER A 357 -18.60 -14.19 -33.07
C SER A 357 -17.39 -13.28 -33.24
N ALA A 358 -16.87 -12.72 -32.15
CA ALA A 358 -15.66 -11.88 -32.20
C ALA A 358 -14.42 -12.71 -32.55
N LEU A 359 -14.29 -13.92 -31.99
CA LEU A 359 -13.20 -14.85 -32.24
C LEU A 359 -13.13 -15.26 -33.72
N HIS A 360 -14.27 -15.52 -34.37
CA HIS A 360 -14.35 -15.82 -35.80
C HIS A 360 -14.01 -14.63 -36.69
N GLY A 361 -14.14 -13.40 -36.18
CA GLY A 361 -13.77 -12.17 -36.88
C GLY A 361 -12.25 -11.99 -37.05
N ILE A 362 -11.44 -12.71 -36.26
CA ILE A 362 -9.97 -12.66 -36.37
C ILE A 362 -9.54 -13.43 -37.60
N ALA A 363 -8.92 -12.70 -38.54
CA ALA A 363 -8.46 -13.24 -39.79
C ALA A 363 -7.37 -14.29 -39.53
N VAL A 364 -7.65 -15.52 -39.93
CA VAL A 364 -6.66 -16.57 -40.02
C VAL A 364 -6.83 -17.13 -41.40
N GLU A 365 -5.79 -17.04 -42.24
CA GLU A 365 -5.83 -17.66 -43.56
C GLU A 365 -6.23 -19.14 -43.39
N PRO A 366 -7.13 -19.67 -44.25
CA PRO A 366 -7.48 -21.08 -44.17
C PRO A 366 -6.18 -21.88 -44.27
N ILE A 367 -5.97 -22.79 -43.32
CA ILE A 367 -4.92 -23.81 -43.42
C ILE A 367 -5.16 -24.46 -44.78
N ALA A 368 -4.19 -24.35 -45.69
CA ALA A 368 -4.28 -25.04 -46.97
C ALA A 368 -4.44 -26.52 -46.65
N ASP A 369 -5.58 -27.10 -47.03
CA ASP A 369 -5.80 -28.54 -46.95
C ASP A 369 -4.66 -29.22 -47.76
N GLU A 370 -3.76 -29.92 -47.07
CA GLU A 370 -2.78 -30.83 -47.67
C GLU A 370 -3.41 -32.16 -48.08
#